data_AF-A0AAV9ERW2-F1
#
_entry.id   AF-A0AAV9ERW2-F1
#
_cell.length_a   1.000
_cell.length_b   1.000
_cell.length_c   1.000
_cell.angle_alpha   90.00
_cell.angle_beta   90.00
_cell.angle_gamma   90.00
#
_symmetry.space_group_name_H-M   'P 1'
#
loop_
_entity.id
_entity.type
_entity.pdbx_description
1 polymer ?
#
loop_
_entity_poly.entity_id
_entity_poly.type
_entity_poly.pdbx_seq_one_letter_code
_entity_poly.pdbx_strand_id
1 'polypeptide(L)'
;MPRPLSSNPNPSHLRLLLLSLVVSASAALLFLLLLFLRRLWSFRSRTSPLESSPAVSALLRFSLRDLRSATNAFDPSNLIGRGGSGAVYRGILRDGKSVAVKRLDSSAQADREFQNELQILGGHPQPFSCHVKPR
;
A
#
# COMPACT_ATOMS: atom_id res chain seq x y z
N MET A 1 15.60 -6.00 -70.89
CA MET A 1 15.77 -6.60 -69.55
C MET A 1 16.44 -5.57 -68.64
N PRO A 2 15.74 -4.90 -67.71
CA PRO A 2 16.40 -4.00 -66.77
C PRO A 2 17.17 -4.83 -65.72
N ARG A 3 18.38 -4.38 -65.37
CA ARG A 3 19.20 -4.99 -64.31
C ARG A 3 18.60 -4.63 -62.94
N PRO A 4 18.57 -5.55 -61.96
CA PRO A 4 18.15 -5.19 -60.61
C PRO A 4 19.19 -4.26 -59.99
N LEU A 5 18.74 -3.10 -59.50
CA LEU A 5 19.55 -2.17 -58.73
C LEU A 5 19.80 -2.79 -57.35
N SER A 6 20.95 -3.46 -57.20
CA SER A 6 21.46 -3.85 -55.89
C SER A 6 21.99 -2.59 -55.18
N SER A 7 21.11 -1.81 -54.56
CA SER A 7 21.51 -0.70 -53.69
C SER A 7 22.08 -1.29 -52.40
N ASN A 8 23.40 -1.49 -52.37
CA ASN A 8 24.10 -1.91 -51.16
C ASN A 8 24.02 -0.77 -50.14
N PRO A 9 23.25 -0.93 -49.05
CA PRO A 9 23.10 0.15 -48.07
C PRO A 9 24.47 0.43 -47.46
N ASN A 10 24.89 1.70 -47.50
CA ASN A 10 26.15 2.12 -46.92
C ASN A 10 26.19 1.70 -45.44
N PRO A 11 27.24 0.98 -44.98
CA PRO A 11 27.29 0.43 -43.63
C PRO A 11 27.25 1.53 -42.55
N SER A 12 27.62 2.76 -42.88
CA SER A 12 27.49 3.94 -42.03
C SER A 12 26.03 4.33 -41.75
N HIS A 13 25.16 4.30 -42.77
CA HIS A 13 23.74 4.61 -42.61
C HIS A 13 23.04 3.55 -41.75
N LEU A 14 23.37 2.28 -41.95
CA LEU A 14 22.80 1.18 -41.16
C LEU A 14 23.20 1.30 -39.68
N ARG A 15 24.46 1.62 -39.38
CA ARG A 15 24.91 1.88 -38.00
C ARG A 15 24.18 3.03 -37.34
N LEU A 16 23.97 4.14 -38.05
CA LEU A 16 23.23 5.29 -37.52
C LEU A 16 21.76 4.96 -37.21
N LEU A 17 21.11 4.17 -38.08
CA LEU A 17 19.74 3.70 -37.85
C LEU A 17 19.63 2.77 -36.64
N LEU A 18 20.63 1.89 -36.44
CA LEU A 18 20.66 1.03 -35.26
C LEU A 18 20.86 1.84 -33.97
N LEU A 19 21.76 2.82 -33.98
CA LEU A 19 22.01 3.67 -32.80
C LEU A 19 20.77 4.49 -32.43
N SER A 20 20.07 5.07 -33.40
CA SER A 20 18.86 5.84 -33.12
C SER A 20 17.73 4.95 -32.56
N LEU A 21 17.60 3.73 -33.07
CA LEU A 21 16.63 2.76 -32.57
C LEU A 21 16.91 2.36 -31.11
N VAL A 22 18.18 2.09 -30.78
CA VAL A 22 18.61 1.73 -29.42
C VAL A 22 18.37 2.88 -28.44
N VAL A 23 18.75 4.11 -28.83
CA VAL A 23 18.55 5.30 -27.99
C VAL A 23 17.06 5.56 -27.76
N SER A 24 16.24 5.47 -28.81
CA SER A 24 14.79 5.66 -28.70
C SER A 24 14.13 4.62 -27.80
N ALA A 25 14.45 3.34 -27.98
CA ALA A 25 13.92 2.26 -27.15
C ALA A 25 14.33 2.42 -25.67
N SER A 26 15.58 2.81 -25.42
CA SER A 26 16.09 3.07 -24.06
C SER A 26 15.37 4.25 -23.40
N ALA A 27 15.18 5.35 -24.13
CA ALA A 27 14.46 6.51 -23.64
C ALA A 27 12.98 6.20 -23.35
N ALA A 28 12.32 5.42 -24.23
CA ALA A 28 10.95 4.98 -24.02
C ALA A 28 10.81 4.08 -22.79
N LEU A 29 11.74 3.14 -22.58
CA LEU A 29 11.76 2.27 -21.41
C LEU A 29 11.96 3.06 -20.11
N LEU A 30 12.90 4.00 -20.09
CA LEU A 30 13.12 4.90 -18.95
C LEU A 30 11.89 5.76 -18.67
N PHE A 31 11.25 6.30 -19.71
CA PHE A 31 10.03 7.10 -19.56
C PHE A 31 8.87 6.28 -18.99
N LEU A 32 8.64 5.07 -19.51
CA LEU A 32 7.63 4.15 -18.99
C LEU A 32 7.92 3.73 -17.54
N LEU A 33 9.19 3.47 -17.20
CA LEU A 33 9.61 3.19 -15.83
C LEU A 33 9.36 4.39 -14.92
N LEU A 34 9.67 5.61 -15.34
CA LEU A 34 9.37 6.83 -14.58
C LEU A 34 7.87 7.04 -14.38
N LEU A 35 7.04 6.77 -15.41
CA LEU A 35 5.59 6.83 -15.28
C LEU A 35 5.04 5.74 -14.36
N PHE A 36 5.59 4.53 -14.44
CA PHE A 36 5.23 3.41 -13.56
C PHE A 36 5.60 3.74 -12.12
N LEU A 37 6.84 4.20 -11.87
CA LEU A 37 7.28 4.68 -10.58
C LEU A 37 6.43 5.86 -10.10
N ARG A 38 6.06 6.82 -10.95
CA ARG A 38 5.15 7.93 -10.58
C ARG A 38 3.74 7.46 -10.25
N ARG A 39 3.20 6.47 -10.96
CA ARG A 39 1.89 5.86 -10.65
C ARG A 39 1.95 5.10 -9.34
N LEU A 40 2.99 4.30 -9.14
CA LEU A 40 3.27 3.64 -7.88
C LEU A 40 3.53 4.64 -6.77
N TRP A 41 4.16 5.78 -7.04
CA TRP A 41 4.42 6.82 -6.04
C TRP A 41 3.15 7.59 -5.73
N SER A 42 2.27 7.84 -6.71
CA SER A 42 0.94 8.41 -6.50
C SER A 42 0.04 7.46 -5.71
N PHE A 43 0.15 6.16 -5.95
CA PHE A 43 -0.56 5.13 -5.20
C PHE A 43 0.05 4.92 -3.80
N ARG A 44 1.38 4.91 -3.70
CA ARG A 44 2.15 4.87 -2.44
C ARG A 44 1.99 6.16 -1.66
N SER A 45 1.67 7.29 -2.27
CA SER A 45 1.32 8.54 -1.56
C SER A 45 0.03 8.38 -0.75
N ARG A 46 -0.78 7.35 -1.04
CA ARG A 46 -1.94 6.95 -0.22
C ARG A 46 -1.54 6.02 0.93
N THR A 47 -0.37 5.40 0.84
CA THR A 47 0.27 4.57 1.89
C THR A 47 1.69 5.09 2.11
N SER A 48 1.77 6.31 2.66
CA SER A 48 3.03 6.92 3.09
C SER A 48 3.85 5.89 3.88
N PRO A 49 5.18 5.84 3.71
CA PRO A 49 6.03 4.97 4.52
C PRO A 49 5.91 5.42 5.97
N LEU A 50 5.07 4.71 6.71
CA LEU A 50 4.91 4.78 8.16
C LEU A 50 6.12 4.10 8.81
N GLU A 51 7.34 4.50 8.48
CA GLU A 51 8.56 3.76 8.88
C GLU A 51 9.78 4.70 8.88
N SER A 52 9.64 5.90 9.42
CA SER A 52 10.81 6.74 9.74
C SER A 52 10.53 7.71 10.89
N SER A 53 9.80 7.26 11.92
CA SER A 53 9.77 8.00 13.17
C SER A 53 9.74 7.03 14.35
N PRO A 54 10.71 7.14 15.28
CA PRO A 54 10.62 6.42 16.54
C PRO A 54 9.36 6.85 17.33
N ALA A 55 8.64 7.92 16.95
CA ALA A 55 7.44 8.41 17.64
C ALA A 55 6.14 7.60 17.45
N VAL A 56 6.11 6.57 16.56
CA VAL A 56 5.00 5.59 16.58
C VAL A 56 5.02 4.76 17.89
N SER A 57 6.14 4.79 18.62
CA SER A 57 6.32 4.14 19.94
C SER A 57 5.50 4.73 21.09
N ALA A 58 4.70 5.78 20.89
CA ALA A 58 3.69 6.21 21.85
C ALA A 58 2.29 6.01 21.28
N LEU A 59 1.85 4.74 21.21
CA LEU A 59 0.46 4.35 20.95
C LEU A 59 -0.51 5.29 21.69
N LEU A 60 -1.10 6.25 20.98
CA LEU A 60 -2.18 7.09 21.50
C LEU A 60 -3.36 6.16 21.84
N ARG A 61 -3.40 5.72 23.09
CA ARG A 61 -4.47 4.91 23.64
C ARG A 61 -5.69 5.80 23.83
N PHE A 62 -6.63 5.72 22.90
CA PHE A 62 -7.95 6.31 23.09
C PHE A 62 -8.78 5.41 24.00
N SER A 63 -9.42 5.99 25.00
CA SER A 63 -10.40 5.25 25.79
C SER A 63 -11.61 4.89 24.92
N LEU A 64 -12.27 3.77 25.20
CA LEU A 64 -13.51 3.41 24.51
C LEU A 64 -14.57 4.52 24.66
N ARG A 65 -14.57 5.24 25.79
CA ARG A 65 -15.46 6.39 26.03
C ARG A 65 -15.20 7.52 25.04
N ASP A 66 -13.94 7.82 24.75
CA ASP A 66 -13.59 8.88 23.80
C ASP A 66 -13.98 8.50 22.36
N LEU A 67 -13.74 7.25 21.96
CA LEU A 67 -14.17 6.75 20.66
C LEU A 67 -15.69 6.71 20.53
N ARG A 68 -16.40 6.32 21.61
CA ARG A 68 -17.86 6.34 21.67
C ARG A 68 -18.39 7.77 21.54
N SER A 69 -17.79 8.73 22.23
CA SER A 69 -18.16 10.15 22.10
C SER A 69 -17.91 10.65 20.68
N ALA A 70 -16.76 10.31 20.09
CA ALA A 70 -16.37 10.78 18.77
C ALA A 70 -17.29 10.28 17.66
N THR A 71 -17.84 9.07 17.81
CA THR A 71 -18.68 8.39 16.80
C THR A 71 -20.18 8.49 17.07
N ASN A 72 -20.61 9.33 18.01
CA ASN A 72 -21.99 9.38 18.51
C ASN A 72 -22.53 8.00 18.93
N ALA A 73 -21.78 7.31 19.78
CA ALA A 73 -22.05 5.95 20.22
C ALA A 73 -22.10 4.89 19.11
N PHE A 74 -21.22 5.02 18.11
CA PHE A 74 -21.19 4.15 16.92
C PHE A 74 -22.52 4.19 16.15
N ASP A 75 -23.05 5.41 15.97
CA ASP A 75 -24.30 5.64 15.25
C ASP A 75 -24.22 5.07 13.82
N PRO A 76 -25.23 4.33 13.33
CA PRO A 76 -25.26 3.82 11.96
C PRO A 76 -25.11 4.90 10.89
N SER A 77 -25.54 6.15 11.15
CA SER A 77 -25.35 7.28 10.23
C SER A 77 -23.87 7.64 10.03
N ASN A 78 -23.01 7.25 10.96
CA ASN A 78 -21.56 7.42 10.87
C ASN A 78 -20.86 6.20 10.27
N LEU A 79 -21.58 5.13 9.88
CA LEU A 79 -20.97 3.96 9.27
C LEU A 79 -20.43 4.31 7.88
N ILE A 80 -19.13 4.14 7.69
CA ILE A 80 -18.45 4.40 6.40
C ILE A 80 -18.04 3.11 5.68
N GLY A 81 -18.04 1.96 6.37
CA GLY A 81 -17.79 0.66 5.75
C GLY A 81 -17.98 -0.51 6.70
N ARG A 82 -18.27 -1.68 6.15
CA ARG A 82 -18.40 -2.94 6.90
C ARG A 82 -17.76 -4.09 6.10
N GLY A 83 -17.02 -4.95 6.78
CA GLY A 83 -16.37 -6.13 6.19
C GLY A 83 -16.21 -7.26 7.21
N GLY A 84 -15.49 -8.32 6.83
CA GLY A 84 -15.30 -9.50 7.70
C GLY A 84 -14.57 -9.21 9.02
N SER A 85 -13.78 -8.14 9.08
CA SER A 85 -13.09 -7.70 10.30
C SER A 85 -13.90 -6.70 11.14
N GLY A 86 -15.18 -6.46 10.82
CA GLY A 86 -16.05 -5.54 11.57
C GLY A 86 -16.46 -4.27 10.81
N ALA A 87 -16.88 -3.25 11.56
CA ALA A 87 -17.48 -2.02 11.05
C ALA A 87 -16.57 -0.81 11.27
N VAL A 88 -16.49 0.08 10.29
CA VAL A 88 -15.71 1.32 10.33
C VAL A 88 -16.67 2.51 10.42
N TYR A 89 -16.50 3.32 11.45
CA TYR A 89 -17.32 4.51 11.70
C TYR A 89 -16.49 5.78 11.54
N ARG A 90 -17.09 6.83 10.97
CA ARG A 90 -16.57 8.19 11.03
C ARG A 90 -16.75 8.72 12.45
N GLY A 91 -15.72 9.37 12.98
CA GLY A 91 -15.80 10.07 14.26
C GLY A 91 -15.07 11.41 14.23
N ILE A 92 -15.46 12.31 15.11
CA ILE A 92 -14.78 13.59 15.34
C ILE A 92 -14.26 13.60 16.77
N LEU A 93 -12.93 13.65 16.93
CA LEU A 93 -12.30 13.75 18.25
C LEU A 93 -12.58 15.12 18.89
N ARG A 94 -12.30 15.25 20.20
CA ARG A 94 -12.54 16.50 20.94
C ARG A 94 -11.74 17.69 20.42
N ASP A 95 -10.61 17.42 19.77
CA ASP A 95 -9.76 18.40 19.09
C ASP A 95 -10.29 18.79 17.69
N GLY A 96 -11.46 18.29 17.29
CA GLY A 96 -12.08 18.52 15.98
C GLY A 96 -11.51 17.66 14.86
N LYS A 97 -10.54 16.77 15.13
CA LYS A 97 -9.93 15.92 14.12
C LYS A 97 -10.89 14.82 13.69
N SER A 98 -11.12 14.71 12.38
CA SER A 98 -11.86 13.59 11.80
C SER A 98 -11.02 12.32 11.82
N VAL A 99 -11.61 11.22 12.29
CA VAL A 99 -10.99 9.90 12.40
C VAL A 99 -11.91 8.80 11.86
N ALA A 100 -11.32 7.67 11.50
CA ALA A 100 -12.03 6.45 11.18
C ALA A 100 -11.81 5.44 12.32
N VAL A 101 -12.89 5.02 12.97
CA VAL A 101 -12.85 4.08 14.10
C VAL A 101 -13.31 2.72 13.60
N LYS A 102 -12.39 1.76 13.51
CA LYS A 102 -12.70 0.37 13.20
C LYS A 102 -13.10 -0.36 14.49
N ARG A 103 -14.37 -0.74 14.57
CA ARG A 103 -14.92 -1.60 15.61
C ARG A 103 -14.88 -3.04 15.11
N LEU A 104 -14.06 -3.86 15.77
CA LEU A 104 -14.02 -5.29 15.50
C LEU A 104 -15.29 -5.95 16.06
N ASP A 105 -15.84 -6.91 15.32
CA ASP A 105 -16.97 -7.70 15.80
C ASP A 105 -16.45 -8.63 16.91
N SER A 106 -17.10 -8.64 18.08
CA SER A 106 -16.68 -9.39 19.26
C SER A 106 -16.96 -10.88 19.09
N SER A 107 -16.15 -11.55 18.28
CA SER A 107 -16.09 -13.00 18.22
C SER A 107 -14.81 -13.47 18.93
N ALA A 108 -14.86 -14.62 19.60
CA ALA A 108 -13.68 -15.21 20.22
C ALA A 108 -12.53 -15.45 19.22
N GLN A 109 -12.85 -15.50 17.92
CA GLN A 109 -11.90 -15.55 16.82
C GLN A 109 -11.29 -14.17 16.53
N ALA A 110 -12.10 -13.11 16.47
CA ALA A 110 -11.63 -11.74 16.28
C ALA A 110 -10.74 -11.25 17.42
N ASP A 111 -10.98 -11.66 18.67
CA ASP A 111 -10.09 -11.36 19.79
C ASP A 111 -8.70 -11.98 19.61
N ARG A 112 -8.62 -13.22 19.10
CA ARG A 112 -7.35 -13.90 18.80
C ARG A 112 -6.63 -13.23 17.62
N GLU A 113 -7.36 -12.88 16.58
CA GLU A 113 -6.83 -12.18 15.41
C GLU A 113 -6.33 -10.78 15.78
N PHE A 114 -7.05 -10.05 16.64
CA PHE A 114 -6.65 -8.74 17.15
C PHE A 114 -5.40 -8.81 18.03
N GLN A 115 -5.32 -9.78 18.95
CA GLN A 115 -4.13 -9.98 19.78
C GLN A 115 -2.90 -10.33 18.93
N ASN A 116 -3.09 -11.15 17.88
CA ASN A 116 -2.03 -11.48 16.93
C ASN A 116 -1.58 -10.26 16.13
N GLU A 117 -2.51 -9.44 15.61
CA GLU A 117 -2.18 -8.20 14.91
C GLU A 117 -1.47 -7.19 15.82
N LEU A 118 -1.94 -6.99 17.05
CA LEU A 118 -1.29 -6.12 18.04
C LEU A 118 0.12 -6.61 18.40
N GLN A 119 0.31 -7.92 18.48
CA GLN A 119 1.62 -8.53 18.74
C GLN A 119 2.59 -8.32 17.56
N ILE A 120 2.10 -8.40 16.32
CA ILE A 120 2.87 -8.11 15.11
C ILE A 120 3.23 -6.62 15.02
N LEU A 121 2.30 -5.73 15.38
CA LEU A 121 2.50 -4.27 15.32
C LEU A 121 3.32 -3.71 16.50
N GLY A 122 3.46 -4.46 17.60
CA GLY A 122 4.08 -4.01 18.86
C GLY A 122 5.60 -4.25 19.01
N GLY A 123 6.24 -4.91 18.04
CA GLY A 123 7.70 -4.95 17.93
C GLY A 123 8.50 -5.59 19.08
N HIS A 124 8.48 -6.93 19.20
CA HIS A 124 9.70 -7.71 19.47
C HIS A 124 9.54 -9.20 19.09
N PRO A 125 10.59 -9.85 18.55
CA PRO A 125 10.49 -11.11 17.82
C PRO A 125 10.54 -12.32 18.75
N GLN A 126 9.67 -13.32 18.51
CA GLN A 126 9.91 -14.70 18.94
C GLN A 126 9.47 -15.67 17.84
N PRO A 127 10.21 -16.77 17.66
CA PRO A 127 10.38 -17.46 16.41
C PRO A 127 9.13 -18.25 16.03
N PHE A 128 8.97 -18.47 14.74
CA PHE A 128 8.11 -19.50 14.18
C PHE A 128 8.32 -20.83 14.93
N SER A 129 7.46 -21.13 15.90
CA SER A 129 7.35 -22.47 16.45
C SER A 129 6.27 -23.19 15.66
N CYS A 130 6.68 -23.77 14.53
CA CYS A 130 5.88 -24.69 13.78
C CYS A 130 5.69 -25.95 14.64
N HIS A 131 4.64 -26.00 15.45
CA HIS A 131 4.21 -27.27 16.05
C HIS A 131 3.49 -28.08 14.96
N VAL A 132 4.24 -28.97 14.32
CA VAL A 132 3.67 -30.04 13.50
C VAL A 132 2.92 -30.97 14.45
N LYS A 133 1.59 -30.96 14.40
CA LYS A 133 0.78 -31.97 15.07
C LYS A 133 0.80 -33.24 14.20
N PRO A 134 1.22 -34.40 14.72
CA PRO A 134 1.09 -35.64 13.97
C PRO A 134 -0.38 -36.07 13.94
N ARG A 135 -0.79 -36.65 12.80
CA ARG A 135 -1.64 -37.83 12.81
C ARG A 135 -0.79 -39.01 12.40
#